data_AF-A0A955M0T8-F1
#
_entry.id   AF-A0A955M0T8-F1
#
_cell.length_a   1.000
_cell.length_b   1.000
_cell.length_c   1.000
_cell.angle_alpha   90.00
_cell.angle_beta   90.00
_cell.angle_gamma   90.00
#
_symmetry.space_group_name_H-M   'P 1'
#
loop_
_entity.id
_entity.type
_entity.pdbx_description
1 polymer ?
#
loop_
_entity_poly.entity_id
_entity_poly.type
_entity_poly.pdbx_seq_one_letter_code
_entity_poly.pdbx_strand_id
1 'polypeptide(L)'
;MSKKNYIFNRISHFLILTVLITTQSYAQNGLEVEGIMFEDNPVAIVNGEIVKVGDMIEGVEIIDIGEDFVKFSSNQGGYYISRLGELSQKKNDKVNHNQFLNAQNQTDSGYSKELREKTNDNILNAMDYVTEATNALQSHKIPSIKSYQHALDLYGKAERELQYGLERTLDVEYRNKIKAVLSGIRSDKDLLYLDKMNLEKLIKDAIRNNKLVQGMTKSDVNRSWGRANTVNRSNYSGVRQEQWIYNDEERQREAYLYFDEEILNAIQYR
;
A
#
# COMPACT_ATOMS: atom_id res chain seq x y z
N MET A 1 13.52 18.47 54.96
CA MET A 1 14.08 18.32 53.60
C MET A 1 13.19 19.06 52.62
N SER A 2 13.80 19.97 51.86
CA SER A 2 13.17 20.98 51.00
C SER A 2 13.36 20.61 49.53
N LYS A 3 12.34 20.84 48.68
CA LYS A 3 12.36 21.13 47.23
C LYS A 3 10.91 21.43 46.82
N LYS A 4 10.42 22.67 46.92
CA LYS A 4 10.50 23.76 45.94
C LYS A 4 10.01 23.37 44.53
N ASN A 5 8.77 23.78 44.25
CA ASN A 5 8.30 24.59 43.11
C ASN A 5 9.07 24.49 41.79
N TYR A 6 8.36 24.12 40.71
CA TYR A 6 8.41 24.89 39.48
C TYR A 6 7.04 24.90 38.79
N ILE A 7 6.46 26.09 38.79
CA ILE A 7 5.34 26.57 38.00
C ILE A 7 5.87 26.84 36.59
N PHE A 8 5.17 26.44 35.53
CA PHE A 8 5.16 27.26 34.31
C PHE A 8 3.77 27.26 33.67
N ASN A 9 3.08 28.34 34.03
CA ASN A 9 1.91 28.89 33.40
C ASN A 9 2.41 29.82 32.28
N ARG A 10 1.83 29.81 31.07
CA ARG A 10 1.80 31.01 30.20
C ARG A 10 0.75 30.90 29.10
N ILE A 11 -0.36 31.58 29.36
CA ILE A 11 -1.31 32.12 28.40
C ILE A 11 -0.89 33.56 28.05
N SER A 12 -1.06 33.91 26.77
CA SER A 12 -1.16 35.25 26.16
C SER A 12 0.07 36.17 26.11
N HIS A 13 0.41 36.66 24.91
CA HIS A 13 0.18 38.06 24.51
C HIS A 13 0.36 38.27 22.99
N PHE A 14 -0.53 39.09 22.45
CA PHE A 14 -0.65 39.64 21.11
C PHE A 14 0.63 40.29 20.55
N LEU A 15 0.83 40.18 19.24
CA LEU A 15 1.49 41.24 18.47
C LEU A 15 0.83 41.33 17.09
N ILE A 16 0.00 42.37 16.95
CA ILE A 16 -0.59 42.85 15.71
C ILE A 16 0.54 43.53 14.93
N LEU A 17 0.82 43.06 13.71
CA LEU A 17 1.60 43.81 12.73
C LEU A 17 0.73 44.01 11.48
N THR A 18 0.02 45.13 11.47
CA THR A 18 -0.71 45.61 10.30
C THR A 18 0.32 46.24 9.35
N VAL A 19 0.67 45.54 8.28
CA VAL A 19 1.39 46.17 7.15
C VAL A 19 0.34 46.45 6.07
N LEU A 20 -0.05 47.72 5.96
CA LEU A 20 -0.73 48.22 4.78
C LEU A 20 0.31 48.29 3.65
N ILE A 21 0.30 47.31 2.74
CA ILE A 21 0.95 47.46 1.44
C ILE A 21 -0.15 47.76 0.43
N THR A 22 -0.20 49.00 -0.01
CA THR A 22 -0.91 49.38 -1.23
C THR A 22 -0.12 48.83 -2.42
N THR A 23 -0.51 47.66 -2.94
CA THR A 23 -0.01 47.20 -4.24
C THR A 23 -0.90 47.80 -5.33
N GLN A 24 -0.29 48.66 -6.15
CA GLN A 24 -0.87 49.05 -7.44
C GLN A 24 -1.03 47.78 -8.28
N SER A 25 -2.24 47.55 -8.78
CA SER A 25 -2.58 46.45 -9.67
C SER A 25 -1.93 46.67 -11.03
N TYR A 26 -0.75 46.08 -11.24
CA TYR A 26 -0.27 45.84 -12.59
C TYR A 26 -1.14 44.76 -13.20
N ALA A 27 -1.96 45.13 -14.18
CA ALA A 27 -2.73 44.21 -15.00
C ALA A 27 -1.76 43.28 -15.75
N GLN A 28 -1.49 42.11 -15.20
CA GLN A 28 -1.01 40.98 -15.99
C GLN A 28 -2.19 40.51 -16.85
N ASN A 29 -2.24 41.05 -18.07
CA ASN A 29 -3.00 40.45 -19.16
C ASN A 29 -2.51 38.99 -19.29
N GLY A 30 -3.36 38.01 -19.02
CA GLY A 30 -2.98 36.63 -19.26
C GLY A 30 -4.02 35.63 -18.81
N LEU A 31 -4.37 35.61 -17.52
CA LEU A 31 -5.00 34.43 -16.94
C LEU A 31 -6.53 34.56 -16.87
N GLU A 32 -7.19 33.89 -17.80
CA GLU A 32 -8.63 33.78 -17.95
C GLU A 32 -9.12 32.49 -17.29
N VAL A 33 -9.94 32.62 -16.24
CA VAL A 33 -10.61 31.47 -15.62
C VAL A 33 -11.87 31.18 -16.44
N GLU A 34 -11.82 30.10 -17.20
CA GLU A 34 -12.90 29.66 -18.10
C GLU A 34 -13.91 28.75 -17.40
N GLY A 35 -13.48 28.07 -16.33
CA GLY A 35 -14.30 27.12 -15.59
C GLY A 35 -13.74 26.82 -14.21
N ILE A 36 -14.63 26.51 -13.27
CA ILE A 36 -14.27 25.99 -11.95
C ILE A 36 -15.16 24.79 -11.67
N MET A 37 -14.56 23.72 -11.18
CA MET A 37 -15.26 22.58 -10.59
C MET A 37 -14.87 22.55 -9.11
N PHE A 38 -15.85 22.87 -8.27
CA PHE A 38 -15.65 22.97 -6.82
C PHE A 38 -16.33 21.78 -6.14
N GLU A 39 -15.52 20.79 -5.78
CA GLU A 39 -15.88 19.63 -4.96
C GLU A 39 -14.77 19.40 -3.91
N ASP A 40 -14.66 18.21 -3.33
CA ASP A 40 -13.63 17.87 -2.32
C ASP A 40 -12.18 18.09 -2.82
N ASN A 41 -11.97 18.13 -4.14
CA ASN A 41 -10.69 18.43 -4.79
C ASN A 41 -10.92 19.47 -5.89
N PRO A 42 -10.96 20.77 -5.56
CA PRO A 42 -11.33 21.78 -6.53
C PRO A 42 -10.30 21.88 -7.65
N VAL A 43 -10.79 22.02 -8.89
CA VAL A 43 -9.99 22.21 -10.10
C VAL A 43 -10.55 23.39 -10.90
N ALA A 44 -9.68 24.06 -11.65
CA ALA A 44 -10.07 25.17 -12.51
C ALA A 44 -9.57 24.95 -13.94
N ILE A 45 -10.21 25.62 -14.89
CA ILE A 45 -9.73 25.77 -16.26
C ILE A 45 -9.22 27.20 -16.39
N VAL A 46 -7.93 27.36 -16.63
CA VAL A 46 -7.27 28.66 -16.77
C VAL A 46 -6.52 28.67 -18.09
N ASN A 47 -6.86 29.59 -19.00
CA ASN A 47 -6.31 29.65 -20.37
C ASN A 47 -6.41 28.32 -21.14
N GLY A 48 -7.54 27.63 -20.99
CA GLY A 48 -7.77 26.31 -21.58
C GLY A 48 -7.05 25.13 -20.90
N GLU A 49 -6.26 25.35 -19.83
CA GLU A 49 -5.55 24.30 -19.09
C GLU A 49 -6.28 23.93 -17.79
N ILE A 50 -6.40 22.64 -17.50
CA ILE A 50 -6.95 22.15 -16.21
C ILE A 50 -5.86 22.19 -15.16
N VAL A 51 -6.13 22.89 -14.06
CA VAL A 51 -5.16 23.19 -13.02
C VAL A 51 -5.72 22.97 -11.61
N LYS A 52 -4.84 22.68 -10.66
CA LYS A 52 -5.13 22.41 -9.24
C LYS A 52 -4.33 23.31 -8.31
N VAL A 53 -4.70 23.36 -7.03
CA VAL A 53 -3.88 24.02 -6.00
C VAL A 53 -2.48 23.38 -5.96
N GLY A 54 -1.45 24.22 -6.06
CA GLY A 54 -0.04 23.88 -6.16
C GLY A 54 0.51 23.83 -7.59
N ASP A 55 -0.34 23.85 -8.62
CA ASP A 55 0.11 23.88 -10.02
C ASP A 55 0.65 25.27 -10.39
N MET A 56 1.59 25.29 -11.34
CA MET A 56 2.18 26.51 -11.89
C MET A 56 1.63 26.76 -13.30
N ILE A 57 1.08 27.94 -13.57
CA ILE A 57 0.62 28.37 -14.89
C ILE A 57 1.18 29.76 -15.21
N GLU A 58 1.77 29.95 -16.39
CA GLU A 58 2.39 31.22 -16.81
C GLU A 58 3.32 31.88 -15.76
N GLY A 59 3.98 31.05 -14.94
CA GLY A 59 4.92 31.51 -13.91
C GLY A 59 4.27 31.96 -12.59
N VAL A 60 2.98 31.70 -12.38
CA VAL A 60 2.27 31.91 -11.11
C VAL A 60 1.80 30.59 -10.52
N GLU A 61 1.76 30.49 -9.19
CA GLU A 61 1.27 29.31 -8.47
C GLU A 61 -0.21 29.46 -8.14
N ILE A 62 -0.99 28.41 -8.28
CA ILE A 62 -2.38 28.38 -7.82
C ILE A 62 -2.39 28.01 -6.34
N ILE A 63 -2.83 28.93 -5.50
CA ILE A 63 -2.77 28.75 -4.04
C ILE A 63 -4.14 28.47 -3.42
N ASP A 64 -5.22 28.75 -4.15
CA ASP A 64 -6.57 28.45 -3.70
C ASP A 64 -7.54 28.42 -4.90
N ILE A 65 -8.58 27.57 -4.82
CA ILE A 65 -9.66 27.51 -5.80
C ILE A 65 -10.95 27.46 -5.00
N GLY A 66 -11.75 28.52 -5.07
CA GLY A 66 -13.08 28.61 -4.46
C GLY A 66 -14.20 28.38 -5.46
N GLU A 67 -15.46 28.38 -5.00
CA GLU A 67 -16.64 28.13 -5.85
C GLU A 67 -16.73 29.04 -7.09
N ASP A 68 -16.28 30.28 -6.97
CA ASP A 68 -16.36 31.30 -8.00
C ASP A 68 -15.01 32.00 -8.27
N PHE A 69 -13.90 31.50 -7.71
CA PHE A 69 -12.61 32.15 -7.85
C PHE A 69 -11.41 31.19 -7.96
N VAL A 70 -10.35 31.68 -8.58
CA VAL A 70 -9.00 31.09 -8.52
C VAL A 70 -8.04 32.13 -7.97
N LYS A 71 -7.26 31.74 -6.96
CA LYS A 71 -6.26 32.59 -6.33
C LYS A 71 -4.87 32.16 -6.75
N PHE A 72 -4.11 33.14 -7.21
CA PHE A 72 -2.77 32.95 -7.72
C PHE A 72 -1.75 33.67 -6.85
N SER A 73 -0.56 33.10 -6.71
CA SER A 73 0.61 33.69 -6.04
C SER A 73 1.68 34.00 -7.08
N SER A 74 2.17 35.24 -7.06
CA SER A 74 3.28 35.67 -7.91
C SER A 74 4.61 35.52 -7.17
N ASN A 75 5.63 35.07 -7.90
CA ASN A 75 7.02 34.99 -7.42
C ASN A 75 7.59 36.34 -6.94
N GLN A 76 6.93 37.45 -7.27
CA GLN A 76 7.30 38.80 -6.83
C GLN A 76 6.65 39.23 -5.50
N GLY A 77 5.94 38.33 -4.81
CA GLY A 77 5.44 38.57 -3.45
C GLY A 77 4.07 39.25 -3.39
N GLY A 78 3.10 38.77 -4.18
CA GLY A 78 1.71 39.23 -4.14
C GLY A 78 0.74 38.13 -4.56
N TYR A 79 -0.55 38.34 -4.30
CA TYR A 79 -1.62 37.46 -4.78
C TYR A 79 -2.65 38.26 -5.58
N TYR A 80 -3.28 37.59 -6.54
CA TYR A 80 -4.47 38.11 -7.22
C TYR A 80 -5.53 37.03 -7.31
N ILE A 81 -6.79 37.46 -7.44
CA ILE A 81 -7.97 36.60 -7.46
C ILE A 81 -8.67 36.87 -8.78
N SER A 82 -8.87 35.82 -9.58
CA SER A 82 -9.67 35.89 -10.80
C SER A 82 -11.01 35.20 -10.54
N ARG A 83 -12.12 35.86 -10.90
CA ARG A 83 -13.48 35.37 -10.64
C ARG A 83 -14.15 34.87 -11.91
N LEU A 84 -14.92 33.80 -11.77
CA LEU A 84 -15.74 33.25 -12.84
C LEU A 84 -16.83 34.28 -13.20
N GLY A 85 -16.70 34.94 -14.36
CA GLY A 85 -17.73 35.83 -14.90
C GLY A 85 -17.42 37.33 -14.92
N GLU A 86 -16.30 37.81 -14.34
CA GLU A 86 -15.87 39.21 -14.51
C GLU A 86 -15.48 39.55 -15.97
N LEU A 87 -15.33 38.53 -16.83
CA LEU A 87 -15.01 38.68 -18.25
C LEU A 87 -16.21 38.51 -19.22
N SER A 88 -17.42 38.25 -18.70
CA SER A 88 -18.62 38.01 -19.53
C SER A 88 -19.14 39.23 -20.32
N GLN A 89 -18.49 40.40 -20.22
CA GLN A 89 -18.82 41.55 -21.06
C GLN A 89 -18.17 41.51 -22.46
N LYS A 90 -17.36 40.50 -22.80
CA LYS A 90 -16.85 40.32 -24.17
C LYS A 90 -17.39 39.06 -24.83
N LYS A 91 -18.46 39.30 -25.62
CA LYS A 91 -18.93 38.56 -26.81
C LYS A 91 -19.48 37.14 -26.60
N ASN A 92 -20.81 37.07 -26.72
CA ASN A 92 -21.58 36.10 -27.51
C ASN A 92 -20.84 34.83 -27.95
N ASP A 93 -20.96 33.76 -27.17
CA ASP A 93 -21.13 32.40 -27.68
C ASP A 93 -21.86 31.56 -26.62
N LYS A 94 -23.19 31.55 -26.70
CA LYS A 94 -24.07 30.64 -25.92
C LYS A 94 -24.02 29.19 -26.43
N VAL A 95 -23.10 28.87 -27.34
CA VAL A 95 -22.84 27.54 -27.87
C VAL A 95 -21.54 27.06 -27.23
N ASN A 96 -21.58 26.57 -25.99
CA ASN A 96 -20.54 25.66 -25.47
C ASN A 96 -20.86 25.05 -24.10
N HIS A 97 -21.67 25.66 -23.25
CA HIS A 97 -21.93 25.10 -21.91
C HIS A 97 -22.65 23.74 -21.95
N ASN A 98 -23.68 23.58 -22.79
CA ASN A 98 -24.40 22.31 -22.93
C ASN A 98 -23.64 21.27 -23.77
N GLN A 99 -22.74 21.68 -24.65
CA GLN A 99 -21.87 20.75 -25.40
C GLN A 99 -20.71 20.27 -24.54
N PHE A 100 -20.18 21.13 -23.66
CA PHE A 100 -19.20 20.80 -22.64
C PHE A 100 -19.77 19.84 -21.59
N LEU A 101 -20.94 20.14 -21.00
CA LEU A 101 -21.62 19.23 -20.07
C LEU A 101 -22.01 17.89 -20.72
N ASN A 102 -22.42 17.87 -21.99
CA ASN A 102 -22.70 16.62 -22.69
C ASN A 102 -21.44 15.83 -23.05
N ALA A 103 -20.34 16.50 -23.43
CA ALA A 103 -19.05 15.84 -23.65
C ALA A 103 -18.51 15.29 -22.33
N GLN A 104 -18.58 16.07 -21.25
CA GLN A 104 -18.17 15.69 -19.91
C GLN A 104 -19.00 14.53 -19.35
N ASN A 105 -20.32 14.55 -19.48
CA ASN A 105 -21.20 13.45 -19.08
C ASN A 105 -21.02 12.18 -19.95
N GLN A 106 -20.61 12.32 -21.22
CA GLN A 106 -20.27 11.19 -22.09
C GLN A 106 -18.89 10.61 -21.78
N THR A 107 -17.91 11.41 -21.37
CA THR A 107 -16.60 10.93 -20.89
C THR A 107 -16.65 10.40 -19.45
N ASP A 108 -17.40 11.04 -18.55
CA ASP A 108 -17.47 10.68 -17.12
C ASP A 108 -18.34 9.46 -16.84
N SER A 109 -19.25 9.04 -17.73
CA SER A 109 -20.09 7.85 -17.47
C SER A 109 -19.51 6.55 -18.03
N GLY A 110 -18.75 6.62 -19.13
CA GLY A 110 -18.15 5.45 -19.77
C GLY A 110 -16.70 5.21 -19.37
N TYR A 111 -15.84 6.22 -19.54
CA TYR A 111 -14.39 6.09 -19.32
C TYR A 111 -14.05 5.99 -17.83
N SER A 112 -14.74 6.75 -16.97
CA SER A 112 -14.57 6.63 -15.51
C SER A 112 -15.05 5.26 -15.00
N LYS A 113 -16.11 4.72 -15.60
CA LYS A 113 -16.65 3.41 -15.25
C LYS A 113 -15.69 2.29 -15.62
N GLU A 114 -15.15 2.30 -16.84
CA GLU A 114 -14.14 1.33 -17.29
C GLU A 114 -12.87 1.39 -16.43
N LEU A 115 -12.40 2.59 -16.08
CA LEU A 115 -11.25 2.75 -15.17
C LEU A 115 -11.54 2.20 -13.77
N ARG A 116 -12.76 2.44 -13.24
CA ARG A 116 -13.19 1.92 -11.94
C ARG A 116 -13.30 0.40 -11.95
N GLU A 117 -13.89 -0.18 -12.99
CA GLU A 117 -13.96 -1.63 -13.19
C GLU A 117 -12.56 -2.23 -13.23
N LYS A 118 -11.66 -1.69 -14.05
CA LYS A 118 -10.26 -2.15 -14.14
C LYS A 118 -9.49 -1.99 -12.81
N THR A 119 -9.79 -0.94 -12.05
CA THR A 119 -9.19 -0.74 -10.73
C THR A 119 -9.69 -1.77 -9.73
N ASN A 120 -10.99 -2.08 -9.75
CA ASN A 120 -11.57 -3.15 -8.94
C ASN A 120 -10.97 -4.51 -9.32
N ASP A 121 -10.76 -4.78 -10.60
CA ASP A 121 -10.10 -6.01 -11.06
C ASP A 121 -8.69 -6.14 -10.49
N ASN A 122 -7.89 -5.06 -10.49
CA ASN A 122 -6.56 -5.08 -9.89
C ASN A 122 -6.61 -5.36 -8.38
N ILE A 123 -7.59 -4.79 -7.67
CA ILE A 123 -7.80 -5.05 -6.24
C ILE A 123 -8.19 -6.52 -6.02
N LEU A 124 -9.13 -7.05 -6.81
CA LEU A 124 -9.57 -8.45 -6.71
C LEU A 124 -8.43 -9.42 -7.00
N ASN A 125 -7.67 -9.19 -8.08
CA ASN A 125 -6.49 -10.00 -8.42
C ASN A 125 -5.44 -9.97 -7.28
N ALA A 126 -5.23 -8.82 -6.66
CA ALA A 126 -4.34 -8.71 -5.51
C ALA A 126 -4.87 -9.51 -4.29
N MET A 127 -6.18 -9.50 -4.04
CA MET A 127 -6.81 -10.28 -2.97
C MET A 127 -6.75 -11.79 -3.24
N ASP A 128 -6.84 -12.21 -4.50
CA ASP A 128 -6.68 -13.61 -4.89
C ASP A 128 -5.26 -14.11 -4.57
N TYR A 129 -4.23 -13.31 -4.86
CA TYR A 129 -2.85 -13.64 -4.48
C TYR A 129 -2.65 -13.72 -2.95
N VAL A 130 -3.27 -12.84 -2.17
CA VAL A 130 -3.22 -12.88 -0.70
C VAL A 130 -3.92 -14.13 -0.17
N THR A 131 -5.05 -14.51 -0.78
CA THR A 131 -5.78 -15.74 -0.44
C THR A 131 -4.95 -16.97 -0.75
N GLU A 132 -4.31 -17.02 -1.93
CA GLU A 132 -3.39 -18.10 -2.31
C GLU A 132 -2.20 -18.17 -1.34
N ALA A 133 -1.63 -17.03 -0.93
CA ALA A 133 -0.55 -16.98 0.04
C ALA A 133 -0.97 -17.54 1.41
N THR A 134 -2.17 -17.19 1.85
CA THR A 134 -2.75 -17.70 3.10
C THR A 134 -2.95 -19.21 3.03
N ASN A 135 -3.49 -19.72 1.91
CA ASN A 135 -3.67 -21.15 1.68
C ASN A 135 -2.32 -21.90 1.67
N ALA A 136 -1.27 -21.31 1.07
CA ALA A 136 0.07 -21.88 1.06
C ALA A 136 0.71 -22.00 2.46
N LEU A 137 0.32 -21.12 3.40
CA LEU A 137 0.76 -21.20 4.80
C LEU A 137 -0.10 -22.18 5.60
N GLN A 138 -1.39 -22.33 5.26
CA GLN A 138 -2.32 -23.22 5.96
C GLN A 138 -2.30 -24.67 5.45
N SER A 139 -1.73 -24.93 4.26
CA SER A 139 -1.66 -26.28 3.67
C SER A 139 -0.88 -27.26 4.54
N HIS A 140 0.01 -26.75 5.39
CA HIS A 140 0.75 -27.54 6.36
C HIS A 140 0.39 -27.07 7.76
N LYS A 141 0.28 -28.02 8.69
CA LYS A 141 0.11 -27.70 10.12
C LYS A 141 1.24 -26.78 10.63
N ILE A 142 2.42 -26.91 10.04
CA ILE A 142 3.61 -26.14 10.36
C ILE A 142 4.23 -25.66 9.04
N PRO A 143 4.21 -24.35 8.76
CA PRO A 143 4.74 -23.82 7.51
C PRO A 143 6.24 -24.08 7.38
N SER A 144 6.66 -24.44 6.17
CA SER A 144 8.08 -24.58 5.85
C SER A 144 8.69 -23.25 5.39
N ILE A 145 10.03 -23.15 5.37
CA ILE A 145 10.72 -22.01 4.73
C ILE A 145 10.27 -21.84 3.28
N LYS A 146 10.00 -22.93 2.56
CA LYS A 146 9.52 -22.90 1.17
C LYS A 146 8.09 -22.34 1.10
N SER A 147 7.22 -22.70 2.04
CA SER A 147 5.85 -22.16 2.15
C SER A 147 5.89 -20.65 2.41
N TYR A 148 6.74 -20.18 3.34
CA TYR A 148 6.96 -18.75 3.56
C TYR A 148 7.51 -18.04 2.33
N GLN A 149 8.48 -18.62 1.62
CA GLN A 149 9.03 -18.02 0.40
C GLN A 149 7.94 -17.89 -0.67
N HIS A 150 7.13 -18.93 -0.87
CA HIS A 150 6.04 -18.90 -1.83
C HIS A 150 4.99 -17.85 -1.48
N ALA A 151 4.60 -17.75 -0.20
CA ALA A 151 3.71 -16.71 0.28
C ALA A 151 4.27 -15.31 0.02
N LEU A 152 5.55 -15.06 0.35
CA LEU A 152 6.22 -13.78 0.09
C LEU A 152 6.23 -13.41 -1.41
N ASP A 153 6.43 -14.39 -2.30
CA ASP A 153 6.39 -14.17 -3.74
C ASP A 153 4.98 -13.74 -4.21
N LEU A 154 3.93 -14.35 -3.64
CA LEU A 154 2.53 -14.01 -3.91
C LEU A 154 2.16 -12.61 -3.37
N TYR A 155 2.56 -12.27 -2.14
CA TYR A 155 2.44 -10.90 -1.62
C TYR A 155 3.17 -9.89 -2.53
N GLY A 156 4.32 -10.24 -3.08
CA GLY A 156 5.02 -9.42 -4.06
C GLY A 156 4.27 -9.24 -5.39
N LYS A 157 3.49 -10.23 -5.84
CA LYS A 157 2.60 -10.09 -7.00
C LYS A 157 1.43 -9.16 -6.68
N ALA A 158 0.78 -9.36 -5.54
CA ALA A 158 -0.32 -8.50 -5.08
C ALA A 158 0.10 -7.04 -4.98
N GLU A 159 1.29 -6.77 -4.43
CA GLU A 159 1.85 -5.42 -4.35
C GLU A 159 2.02 -4.76 -5.73
N ARG A 160 2.50 -5.52 -6.74
CA ARG A 160 2.66 -5.01 -8.11
C ARG A 160 1.34 -4.69 -8.78
N GLU A 161 0.32 -5.54 -8.63
CA GLU A 161 -1.02 -5.30 -9.18
C GLU A 161 -1.64 -4.02 -8.62
N LEU A 162 -1.52 -3.81 -7.30
CA LEU A 162 -2.02 -2.60 -6.65
C LEU A 162 -1.24 -1.36 -7.05
N GLN A 163 0.09 -1.45 -7.13
CA GLN A 163 0.94 -0.34 -7.57
C GLN A 163 0.57 0.09 -9.00
N TYR A 164 0.36 -0.89 -9.89
CA TYR A 164 -0.12 -0.65 -11.24
C TYR A 164 -1.50 0.02 -11.25
N GLY A 165 -2.45 -0.45 -10.44
CA GLY A 165 -3.75 0.20 -10.27
C GLY A 165 -3.65 1.65 -9.78
N LEU A 166 -2.73 1.92 -8.84
CA LEU A 166 -2.51 3.23 -8.24
C LEU A 166 -1.96 4.26 -9.24
N GLU A 167 -1.07 3.84 -10.13
CA GLU A 167 -0.54 4.67 -11.22
C GLU A 167 -1.59 4.92 -12.32
N ARG A 168 -2.53 3.97 -12.45
CA ARG A 168 -3.70 3.93 -13.34
C ARG A 168 -4.76 4.99 -13.08
N THR A 169 -5.14 5.07 -11.82
CA THR A 169 -6.37 5.72 -11.41
C THR A 169 -6.15 7.19 -11.06
N LEU A 170 -6.96 8.05 -11.67
CA LEU A 170 -7.02 9.48 -11.36
C LEU A 170 -8.05 9.77 -10.27
N ASP A 171 -8.94 8.81 -9.97
CA ASP A 171 -9.99 8.94 -8.96
C ASP A 171 -9.38 8.88 -7.55
N VAL A 172 -9.53 9.97 -6.80
CA VAL A 172 -8.91 10.15 -5.47
C VAL A 172 -9.43 9.13 -4.47
N GLU A 173 -10.72 8.80 -4.51
CA GLU A 173 -11.32 7.82 -3.61
C GLU A 173 -10.70 6.43 -3.84
N TYR A 174 -10.58 6.03 -5.11
CA TYR A 174 -9.96 4.75 -5.47
C TYR A 174 -8.47 4.71 -5.16
N ARG A 175 -7.72 5.80 -5.39
CA ARG A 175 -6.31 5.88 -4.96
C ARG A 175 -6.17 5.68 -3.46
N ASN A 176 -7.05 6.26 -2.66
CA ASN A 176 -7.04 6.09 -1.21
C ASN A 176 -7.37 4.64 -0.80
N LYS A 177 -8.34 3.98 -1.46
CA LYS A 177 -8.62 2.56 -1.26
C LYS A 177 -7.40 1.68 -1.57
N ILE A 178 -6.76 1.88 -2.73
CA ILE A 178 -5.58 1.11 -3.12
C ILE A 178 -4.43 1.32 -2.13
N LYS A 179 -4.17 2.56 -1.71
CA LYS A 179 -3.14 2.86 -0.69
C LYS A 179 -3.40 2.14 0.63
N ALA A 180 -4.66 2.08 1.08
CA ALA A 180 -5.03 1.38 2.31
C ALA A 180 -4.76 -0.13 2.20
N VAL A 181 -5.19 -0.76 1.09
CA VAL A 181 -4.93 -2.20 0.84
C VAL A 181 -3.43 -2.48 0.73
N LEU A 182 -2.71 -1.64 -0.02
CA LEU A 182 -1.26 -1.76 -0.21
C LEU A 182 -0.50 -1.67 1.11
N SER A 183 -0.92 -0.77 2.01
CA SER A 183 -0.34 -0.66 3.35
C SER A 183 -0.54 -1.92 4.18
N GLY A 184 -1.73 -2.54 4.11
CA GLY A 184 -2.01 -3.80 4.78
C GLY A 184 -1.13 -4.94 4.25
N ILE A 185 -1.07 -5.10 2.92
CA ILE A 185 -0.24 -6.11 2.25
C ILE A 185 1.24 -5.97 2.63
N ARG A 186 1.76 -4.74 2.69
CA ARG A 186 3.16 -4.50 3.11
C ARG A 186 3.40 -4.89 4.56
N SER A 187 2.49 -4.51 5.46
CA SER A 187 2.58 -4.89 6.87
C SER A 187 2.58 -6.41 7.06
N ASP A 188 1.68 -7.12 6.40
CA ASP A 188 1.61 -8.59 6.48
C ASP A 188 2.86 -9.25 5.91
N LYS A 189 3.37 -8.74 4.78
CA LYS A 189 4.60 -9.21 4.14
C LYS A 189 5.82 -9.04 5.06
N ASP A 190 5.91 -7.92 5.78
CA ASP A 190 6.98 -7.69 6.76
C ASP A 190 6.91 -8.67 7.94
N LEU A 191 5.70 -8.98 8.43
CA LEU A 191 5.49 -10.01 9.44
C LEU A 191 5.91 -11.40 8.93
N LEU A 192 5.53 -11.76 7.71
CA LEU A 192 5.95 -13.02 7.08
C LEU A 192 7.47 -13.13 6.92
N TYR A 193 8.13 -12.03 6.59
CA TYR A 193 9.59 -11.99 6.51
C TYR A 193 10.24 -12.26 7.87
N LEU A 194 9.71 -11.64 8.93
CA LEU A 194 10.19 -11.84 10.29
C LEU A 194 10.00 -13.29 10.75
N ASP A 195 8.82 -13.88 10.49
CA ASP A 195 8.52 -15.28 10.82
C ASP A 195 9.44 -16.25 10.10
N LYS A 196 9.65 -16.06 8.79
CA LYS A 196 10.60 -16.85 8.00
C LYS A 196 12.01 -16.77 8.57
N MET A 197 12.47 -15.57 8.91
CA MET A 197 13.81 -15.34 9.46
C MET A 197 13.98 -16.00 10.83
N ASN A 198 12.96 -15.95 11.68
CA ASN A 198 12.94 -16.62 12.97
C ASN A 198 12.98 -18.14 12.83
N LEU A 199 12.18 -18.71 11.91
CA LEU A 199 12.19 -20.15 11.62
C LEU A 199 13.55 -20.60 11.08
N GLU A 200 14.13 -19.87 10.13
CA GLU A 200 15.47 -20.16 9.60
C GLU A 200 16.53 -20.17 10.69
N LYS A 201 16.49 -19.18 11.59
CA LYS A 201 17.41 -19.11 12.73
C LYS A 201 17.22 -20.31 13.67
N LEU A 202 15.97 -20.62 14.00
CA LEU A 202 15.62 -21.77 14.85
C LEU A 202 16.15 -23.08 14.26
N ILE A 203 15.94 -23.31 12.96
CA ILE A 203 16.43 -24.50 12.26
C ILE A 203 17.96 -24.56 12.25
N LYS A 204 18.64 -23.44 11.93
CA LYS A 204 20.11 -23.37 11.94
C LYS A 204 20.70 -23.69 13.32
N ASP A 205 20.11 -23.12 14.36
CA ASP A 205 20.55 -23.36 15.74
C ASP A 205 20.25 -24.80 16.17
N ALA A 206 19.11 -25.38 15.76
CA ALA A 206 18.79 -26.77 16.04
C ALA A 206 19.77 -27.74 15.34
N ILE A 207 20.10 -27.52 14.06
CA ILE A 207 21.13 -28.33 13.35
C ILE A 207 22.47 -28.25 14.08
N ARG A 208 22.93 -27.04 14.44
CA ARG A 208 24.22 -26.84 15.12
C ARG A 208 24.30 -27.60 16.45
N ASN A 209 23.17 -27.71 17.13
CA ASN A 209 23.09 -28.32 18.46
C ASN A 209 22.60 -29.78 18.41
N ASN A 210 22.52 -30.42 17.24
CA ASN A 210 21.98 -31.76 17.04
C ASN A 210 20.59 -31.94 17.69
N LYS A 211 19.71 -30.96 17.48
CA LYS A 211 18.31 -30.96 17.94
C LYS A 211 17.36 -31.03 16.76
N LEU A 212 16.14 -31.48 17.04
CA LEU A 212 15.04 -31.45 16.09
C LEU A 212 14.02 -30.40 16.49
N VAL A 213 13.52 -29.69 15.49
CA VAL A 213 12.39 -28.77 15.63
C VAL A 213 11.45 -29.01 14.46
N GLN A 214 10.15 -28.82 14.70
CA GLN A 214 9.18 -28.91 13.62
C GLN A 214 9.42 -27.84 12.55
N GLY A 215 9.04 -28.12 11.30
CA GLY A 215 9.33 -27.26 10.16
C GLY A 215 10.67 -27.53 9.48
N MET A 216 11.54 -28.36 10.09
CA MET A 216 12.76 -28.87 9.44
C MET A 216 12.43 -29.71 8.21
N THR A 217 13.25 -29.58 7.16
CA THR A 217 13.19 -30.51 6.03
C THR A 217 13.87 -31.84 6.38
N LYS A 218 13.59 -32.91 5.63
CA LYS A 218 14.35 -34.18 5.70
C LYS A 218 15.87 -33.97 5.61
N SER A 219 16.32 -33.02 4.79
CA SER A 219 17.73 -32.67 4.66
C SER A 219 18.28 -32.05 5.94
N ASP A 220 17.53 -31.14 6.57
CA ASP A 220 17.92 -30.52 7.85
C ASP A 220 17.98 -31.56 8.98
N VAL A 221 17.01 -32.46 9.03
CA VAL A 221 17.00 -33.59 9.98
C VAL A 221 18.24 -34.47 9.77
N ASN A 222 18.55 -34.85 8.53
CA ASN A 222 19.75 -35.62 8.22
C ASN A 222 21.04 -34.91 8.63
N ARG A 223 21.10 -33.57 8.52
CA ARG A 223 22.26 -32.78 8.96
C ARG A 223 22.37 -32.70 10.49
N SER A 224 21.25 -32.78 11.20
CA SER A 224 21.19 -32.71 12.65
C SER A 224 21.44 -34.06 13.31
N TRP A 225 20.75 -35.12 12.87
CA TRP A 225 20.74 -36.43 13.53
C TRP A 225 21.31 -37.57 12.66
N GLY A 226 21.74 -37.28 11.44
CA GLY A 226 22.16 -38.32 10.50
C GLY A 226 20.99 -39.05 9.86
N ARG A 227 21.28 -40.18 9.19
CA ARG A 227 20.27 -40.95 8.47
C ARG A 227 19.44 -41.79 9.43
N ALA A 228 18.13 -41.87 9.17
CA ALA A 228 17.23 -42.77 9.89
C ALA A 228 17.61 -44.25 9.65
N ASN A 229 17.36 -45.10 10.65
CA ASN A 229 17.54 -46.54 10.53
C ASN A 229 16.48 -47.14 9.59
N THR A 230 15.23 -46.68 9.69
CA THR A 230 14.10 -47.14 8.88
C THR A 230 13.28 -45.95 8.40
N VAL A 231 12.78 -46.05 7.16
CA VAL A 231 11.88 -45.04 6.56
C VAL A 231 10.65 -45.74 5.99
N ASN A 232 9.51 -45.54 6.63
CA ASN A 232 8.20 -45.97 6.13
C ASN A 232 7.59 -44.84 5.30
N ARG A 233 7.00 -45.19 4.16
CA ARG A 233 6.37 -44.21 3.25
C ARG A 233 4.93 -44.61 2.96
N SER A 234 4.03 -43.64 3.00
CA SER A 234 2.63 -43.79 2.60
C SER A 234 2.19 -42.59 1.78
N ASN A 235 1.20 -42.80 0.92
CA ASN A 235 0.50 -41.72 0.21
C ASN A 235 -0.95 -41.75 0.68
N TYR A 236 -1.42 -40.67 1.30
CA TYR A 236 -2.80 -40.55 1.76
C TYR A 236 -3.41 -39.26 1.21
N SER A 237 -4.52 -39.39 0.48
CA SER A 237 -5.23 -38.26 -0.15
C SER A 237 -4.34 -37.36 -1.01
N GLY A 238 -3.37 -37.93 -1.72
CA GLY A 238 -2.42 -37.20 -2.57
C GLY A 238 -1.23 -36.58 -1.82
N VAL A 239 -1.25 -36.57 -0.49
CA VAL A 239 -0.15 -36.09 0.35
C VAL A 239 0.82 -37.24 0.62
N ARG A 240 2.12 -36.99 0.37
CA ARG A 240 3.18 -37.95 0.69
C ARG A 240 3.55 -37.83 2.16
N GLN A 241 3.35 -38.91 2.91
CA GLN A 241 3.69 -39.03 4.32
C GLN A 241 4.86 -39.97 4.51
N GLU A 242 5.79 -39.63 5.39
CA GLU A 242 6.88 -40.52 5.78
C GLU A 242 7.04 -40.57 7.28
N GLN A 243 7.34 -41.76 7.79
CA GLN A 243 7.76 -41.97 9.17
C GLN A 243 9.21 -42.44 9.16
N TRP A 244 10.08 -41.69 9.82
CA TRP A 244 11.48 -42.04 10.00
C TRP A 244 11.68 -42.54 11.42
N ILE A 245 12.36 -43.67 11.56
CA ILE A 245 12.59 -44.34 12.83
C ILE A 245 14.09 -44.31 13.12
N TYR A 246 14.44 -43.80 14.29
CA TYR A 246 15.79 -43.76 14.83
C TYR A 246 15.85 -44.67 16.06
N ASN A 247 16.70 -45.68 16.00
CA ASN A 247 16.92 -46.63 17.07
C ASN A 247 18.32 -46.39 17.64
N ASP A 248 18.40 -45.97 18.89
CA ASP A 248 19.64 -45.93 19.65
C ASP A 248 19.70 -47.22 20.49
N GLU A 249 20.34 -48.25 19.94
CA GLU A 249 20.46 -49.57 20.58
C GLU A 249 21.24 -49.48 21.91
N GLU A 250 22.22 -48.57 22.01
CA GLU A 250 23.01 -48.37 23.22
C GLU A 250 22.19 -47.74 24.35
N ARG A 251 21.22 -46.89 24.00
CA ARG A 251 20.39 -46.16 24.98
C ARG A 251 18.98 -46.69 25.12
N GLN A 252 18.61 -47.74 24.37
CA GLN A 252 17.25 -48.29 24.28
C GLN A 252 16.19 -47.19 24.04
N ARG A 253 16.48 -46.25 23.15
CA ARG A 253 15.54 -45.16 22.80
C ARG A 253 15.14 -45.28 21.36
N GLU A 254 13.84 -45.14 21.12
CA GLU A 254 13.30 -45.04 19.76
C GLU A 254 12.70 -43.66 19.57
N ALA A 255 13.07 -43.00 18.47
CA ALA A 255 12.45 -41.76 18.06
C ALA A 255 11.78 -41.92 16.70
N TYR A 256 10.52 -41.50 16.63
CA TYR A 256 9.68 -41.55 15.45
C TYR A 256 9.45 -40.11 14.97
N LEU A 257 9.86 -39.83 13.74
CA LEU A 257 9.70 -38.54 13.10
C LEU A 257 8.68 -38.66 11.97
N TYR A 258 7.67 -37.82 11.97
CA TYR A 258 6.60 -37.83 10.98
C TYR A 258 6.74 -36.63 10.05
N PHE A 259 6.80 -36.89 8.76
CA PHE A 259 6.94 -35.90 7.71
C PHE A 259 5.71 -35.86 6.81
N ASP A 260 5.23 -34.65 6.53
CA ASP A 260 4.27 -34.38 5.47
C ASP A 260 4.98 -33.55 4.40
N GLU A 261 4.98 -34.03 3.15
CA GLU A 261 5.63 -33.35 2.01
C GLU A 261 7.09 -32.89 2.29
N GLU A 262 7.85 -33.76 2.96
CA GLU A 262 9.26 -33.53 3.33
C GLU A 262 9.52 -32.63 4.54
N ILE A 263 8.48 -32.14 5.20
CA ILE A 263 8.56 -31.25 6.37
C ILE A 263 8.23 -32.01 7.64
N LEU A 264 9.10 -31.90 8.65
CA LEU A 264 8.92 -32.52 9.96
C LEU A 264 7.72 -31.90 10.68
N ASN A 265 6.64 -32.67 10.76
CA ASN A 265 5.38 -32.27 11.37
C ASN A 265 5.28 -32.72 12.83
N ALA A 266 5.78 -33.92 13.17
CA ALA A 266 5.70 -34.42 14.54
C ALA A 266 6.92 -35.25 14.94
N ILE A 267 7.19 -35.24 16.25
CA ILE A 267 8.29 -35.96 16.90
C ILE A 267 7.68 -36.76 18.06
N GLN A 268 7.95 -38.06 18.11
CA GLN A 268 7.51 -38.93 19.19
C GLN A 268 8.69 -39.73 19.73
N TYR A 269 8.89 -39.69 21.04
CA TYR A 269 9.91 -40.46 21.74
C TYR A 269 9.26 -41.64 22.46
N ARG A 270 9.94 -42.79 22.44
CA ARG A 270 9.56 -43.99 23.18
C ARG A 270 10.69 -44.45 24.08
#